data_AF-A0A2N7CJL4-F1
#
_entry.id   AF-A0A2N7CJL4-F1
#
_cell.length_a   1.000
_cell.length_b   1.000
_cell.length_c   1.000
_cell.angle_alpha   90.00
_cell.angle_beta   90.00
_cell.angle_gamma   90.00
#
_symmetry.space_group_name_H-M   'P 1'
#
loop_
_entity.id
_entity.type
_entity.pdbx_description
1 polymer ?
#
loop_
_entity_poly.entity_id
_entity_poly.type
_entity_poly.pdbx_seq_one_letter_code
_entity_poly.pdbx_strand_id
1 'polypeptide(L)' 'MNVQQFENDLSSKLLESELDDQLGFKEAIGVHSYPTLMLEVNGIFTAVELDYHSTEATLKSIREVLVNNAPAA' A
#
# COMPACT_ATOMS: atom_id res chain seq x y z
N MET A 1 20.04 12.09 12.32
CA MET A 1 19.92 10.71 11.81
C MET A 1 21.10 9.91 12.35
N ASN A 2 20.86 8.76 12.99
CA ASN A 2 21.92 7.94 13.55
C ASN A 2 22.41 6.94 12.47
N VAL A 3 23.56 7.23 11.87
CA VAL A 3 24.10 6.43 10.75
C VAL A 3 24.48 5.03 11.19
N GLN A 4 25.04 4.88 12.39
CA GLN A 4 25.44 3.58 12.94
C GLN A 4 24.22 2.66 13.13
N GLN A 5 23.13 3.21 13.66
CA GLN A 5 21.89 2.45 13.81
C GLN A 5 21.32 2.04 12.44
N PHE A 6 21.32 2.96 11.48
CA PHE A 6 20.86 2.66 10.12
C PHE A 6 21.67 1.54 9.45
N GLU A 7 22.99 1.55 9.57
CA GLU A 7 23.86 0.48 9.02
C GLU A 7 23.62 -0.87 9.71
N ASN A 8 23.41 -0.86 11.04
CA ASN A 8 23.06 -2.07 11.78
C ASN A 8 21.69 -2.62 11.34
N ASP A 9 20.71 -1.75 11.14
CA ASP A 9 19.37 -2.14 10.67
C ASP A 9 19.41 -2.67 9.24
N LEU A 10 20.18 -2.02 8.35
CA LEU A 10 20.34 -2.39 6.94
C LEU A 10 20.94 -3.79 6.76
N SER A 11 21.80 -4.21 7.69
CA SER A 11 22.42 -5.53 7.69
C SER A 11 21.68 -6.56 8.56
N SER A 12 20.55 -6.17 9.18
CA SER A 12 19.81 -7.04 10.08
C SER A 12 18.94 -8.05 9.32
N LYS A 13 18.85 -9.26 9.85
CA LYS A 13 17.88 -10.28 9.38
C LYS A 13 16.43 -9.85 9.56
N LEU A 14 16.19 -8.93 10.50
CA LEU A 14 14.85 -8.38 10.74
C LEU A 14 14.38 -7.59 9.53
N LEU A 15 15.25 -6.73 8.98
CA LEU A 15 14.94 -5.96 7.79
C LEU A 15 14.77 -6.86 6.55
N GLU A 16 15.62 -7.88 6.41
CA GLU A 16 15.50 -8.85 5.31
C GLU A 16 14.15 -9.59 5.34
N SER A 17 13.72 -10.07 6.52
CA SER A 17 12.42 -10.72 6.69
C SER A 17 11.25 -9.77 6.37
N GLU A 18 11.32 -8.54 6.85
CA GLU A 18 10.28 -7.53 6.58
C GLU A 18 10.21 -7.19 5.08
N LEU A 19 11.37 -7.12 4.40
CA LEU A 19 11.41 -6.90 2.96
C LEU A 19 10.77 -8.07 2.19
N ASP A 20 11.09 -9.31 2.57
CA ASP A 20 10.50 -10.50 1.96
C ASP A 20 8.98 -10.54 2.17
N ASP A 21 8.50 -10.21 3.38
CA ASP A 21 7.07 -10.12 3.70
C ASP A 21 6.37 -9.06 2.85
N GLN A 22 6.99 -7.89 2.65
CA GLN A 22 6.42 -6.82 1.80
C GLN A 22 6.40 -7.19 0.32
N LEU A 23 7.44 -7.87 -0.19
CA LEU A 23 7.49 -8.37 -1.56
C LEU A 23 6.41 -9.43 -1.79
N GLY A 24 6.29 -10.38 -0.86
CA GLY A 24 5.25 -11.41 -0.90
C GLY A 24 3.83 -10.80 -0.81
N PHE A 25 3.63 -9.80 0.05
CA PHE A 25 2.36 -9.09 0.16
C PHE A 25 1.97 -8.39 -1.15
N LYS A 26 2.90 -7.68 -1.79
CA LYS A 26 2.68 -7.01 -3.08
C LYS A 26 2.20 -8.00 -4.15
N GLU A 27 2.83 -9.17 -4.23
CA GLU A 27 2.43 -10.22 -5.17
C GLU A 27 1.05 -10.79 -4.83
N ALA A 28 0.77 -11.02 -3.55
CA ALA A 28 -0.51 -11.55 -3.07
C ALA A 28 -1.70 -10.63 -3.40
N ILE A 29 -1.49 -9.31 -3.40
CA ILE A 29 -2.52 -8.33 -3.78
C ILE A 29 -2.54 -7.98 -5.28
N GLY A 30 -1.77 -8.69 -6.11
CA GLY A 30 -1.80 -8.55 -7.57
C GLY A 30 -1.20 -7.25 -8.13
N VAL A 31 -0.29 -6.61 -7.39
CA VAL A 31 0.36 -5.37 -7.83
C VAL A 31 1.59 -5.70 -8.68
N HIS A 32 1.64 -5.21 -9.92
CA HIS A 32 2.71 -5.51 -10.88
C HIS A 32 3.46 -4.28 -11.41
N SER A 33 2.98 -3.07 -11.09
CA SER A 33 3.57 -1.80 -11.53
C SER A 33 3.72 -0.84 -10.36
N TYR A 34 4.55 0.19 -10.53
CA TYR A 34 4.73 1.23 -9.54
C TYR A 34 4.61 2.62 -10.18
N PRO A 35 4.12 3.63 -9.43
CA PRO A 35 3.44 3.51 -8.14
C PRO A 35 2.05 2.88 -8.30
N THR A 36 1.53 2.29 -7.23
CA THR A 36 0.17 1.75 -7.17
C THR A 36 -0.41 2.05 -5.80
N LEU A 37 -1.67 2.47 -5.77
CA LEU A 37 -2.41 2.72 -4.55
C LEU A 37 -3.50 1.66 -4.42
N MET A 38 -3.43 0.88 -3.35
CA MET A 38 -4.45 -0.11 -3.00
C MET A 38 -5.16 0.37 -1.74
N LEU A 39 -6.49 0.34 -1.75
CA LEU A 39 -7.32 0.64 -0.59
C LEU A 39 -7.85 -0.66 -0.01
N GLU A 40 -7.54 -0.91 1.26
CA GLU A 40 -8.08 -2.02 2.03
C GLU A 40 -9.38 -1.60 2.73
N VAL A 41 -10.47 -2.32 2.47
CA VAL A 41 -11.73 -2.18 3.21
C VAL A 41 -12.24 -3.57 3.57
N ASN A 42 -12.38 -3.87 4.87
CA ASN A 42 -12.84 -5.17 5.37
C ASN A 42 -12.03 -6.38 4.83
N GLY A 43 -10.72 -6.23 4.69
CA GLY A 43 -9.82 -7.26 4.14
C GLY A 43 -9.86 -7.41 2.62
N ILE A 44 -10.62 -6.57 1.91
CA ILE A 44 -10.67 -6.53 0.45
C ILE A 44 -9.76 -5.39 -0.03
N PHE A 45 -8.79 -5.72 -0.88
CA PHE A 45 -7.89 -4.76 -1.51
C PHE A 45 -8.43 -4.34 -2.88
N THR A 46 -8.69 -3.05 -3.06
CA THR A 46 -9.18 -2.46 -4.32
C THR A 46 -8.18 -1.44 -4.85
N ALA A 47 -7.86 -1.50 -6.15
CA ALA A 47 -6.99 -0.51 -6.77
C ALA A 47 -7.67 0.86 -6.83
N VAL A 48 -6.94 1.91 -6.49
CA VAL A 48 -7.36 3.31 -6.61
C VAL A 48 -6.55 3.96 -7.71
N GLU A 49 -7.25 4.68 -8.60
CA GLU A 49 -6.61 5.42 -9.67
C GLU A 49 -5.75 6.57 -9.10
N LEU A 50 -4.51 6.65 -9.57
CA LEU A 50 -3.58 7.70 -9.21
C LEU A 50 -3.62 8.81 -10.25
N ASP A 51 -4.05 10.00 -9.84
CA ASP A 51 -3.89 11.24 -10.61
C ASP A 51 -2.67 12.03 -10.11
N TYR A 52 -1.69 12.24 -11.00
CA TYR A 52 -0.45 12.95 -10.71
C TYR A 52 -0.58 14.47 -10.78
N HIS A 53 -1.70 14.98 -11.28
CA HIS A 53 -1.96 16.40 -11.46
C HIS A 53 -2.93 16.95 -10.41
N SER A 54 -3.81 16.10 -9.86
CA SER A 54 -4.81 16.51 -8.88
C SER A 54 -5.09 15.41 -7.86
N THR A 55 -5.23 15.80 -6.60
CA THR A 55 -5.67 14.89 -5.54
C THR A 55 -7.18 14.63 -5.57
N GLU A 56 -7.96 15.48 -6.22
CA GLU A 56 -9.44 15.41 -6.18
C GLU A 56 -9.98 14.15 -6.86
N ALA A 57 -9.37 13.72 -7.97
CA ALA A 57 -9.76 12.50 -8.67
C ALA A 57 -9.50 11.27 -7.79
N THR A 58 -8.29 11.15 -7.24
CA THR A 58 -7.91 10.08 -6.31
C THR A 58 -8.83 10.04 -5.09
N LEU A 59 -9.13 11.19 -4.47
CA LEU A 59 -10.05 11.29 -3.32
C LEU A 59 -11.48 10.89 -3.67
N LYS A 60 -11.95 11.22 -4.87
CA LYS A 60 -13.26 10.78 -5.37
C LYS A 60 -13.30 9.26 -5.50
N SER A 61 -12.29 8.64 -6.11
CA SER A 61 -12.20 7.17 -6.24
C SER A 61 -12.16 6.47 -4.88
N ILE A 62 -11.43 7.01 -3.90
CA ILE A 62 -11.42 6.47 -2.53
C ILE A 62 -12.83 6.49 -1.92
N ARG A 63 -13.55 7.62 -2.05
CA ARG A 63 -14.92 7.74 -1.52
C ARG A 63 -15.87 6.74 -2.17
N GLU A 64 -15.76 6.52 -3.47
CA GLU A 64 -16.58 5.55 -4.21
C GLU A 64 -16.34 4.13 -3.71
N VAL A 65 -15.07 3.73 -3.51
CA VAL A 65 -14.75 2.41 -2.95
C VAL A 65 -15.33 2.25 -1.53
N LEU A 66 -15.22 3.28 -0.68
CA LEU A 66 -15.75 3.24 0.68
C LEU A 66 -17.28 3.12 0.71
N VAL A 67 -18.00 3.87 -0.14
CA VAL A 67 -19.47 3.79 -0.22
C VAL A 67 -19.93 2.43 -0.71
N ASN A 68 -19.25 1.85 -1.69
CA ASN A 68 -19.60 0.53 -2.25
C ASN A 68 -19.31 -0.63 -1.28
N ASN A 69 -18.40 -0.44 -0.32
CA ASN A 69 -18.02 -1.45 0.67
C ASN A 69 -18.57 -1.15 2.07
N ALA A 70 -19.45 -0.15 2.21
CA ALA A 70 -20.13 0.13 3.47
C ALA A 70 -21.10 -1.03 3.79
N PRO A 71 -21.16 -1.49 5.05
CA PRO A 71 -22.18 -2.45 5.45
C PRO A 71 -23.56 -1.85 5.22
N ALA A 72 -24.50 -2.63 4.65
CA ALA A 72 -25.88 -2.20 4.50
C ALA A 72 -26.45 -1.83 5.88
N ALA A 73 -27.01 -0.63 5.99
CA ALA A 73 -27.62 -0.09 7.21
C ALA A 73 -28.92 -0.81 7.58
#